data_AF-A0A0F9QPT9-F1
#
_entry.id   AF-A0A0F9QPT9-F1
#
_cell.length_a   1.000
_cell.length_b   1.000
_cell.length_c   1.000
_cell.angle_alpha   90.00
_cell.angle_beta   90.00
_cell.angle_gamma   90.00
#
_symmetry.space_group_name_H-M   'P 1'
#
loop_
_entity.id
_entity.type
_entity.pdbx_description
1 polymer ?
#
loop_
_entity_poly.entity_id
_entity_poly.type
_entity_poly.pdbx_seq_one_letter_code
_entity_poly.pdbx_strand_id
1 'polypeptide(L)'
;MKLTQKSHNSTLRKKSSKQIKLDRIWANVKADQIRYLADKYGQGICEWCGKWGNLDTDDLWGLDAHHMNHDRKVNTPGNCYICHRICHTHIEILRIQVTQEDFQGREYEAKG
;
A
#
# COMPACT_ATOMS: atom_id res chain seq x y z
N MET A 1 17.92 -5.84 -47.02
CA MET A 1 18.16 -6.13 -45.59
C MET A 1 16.84 -6.47 -44.94
N LYS A 2 16.62 -7.71 -44.49
CA LYS A 2 15.40 -8.08 -43.75
C LYS A 2 15.62 -7.74 -42.28
N LEU A 3 14.93 -6.72 -41.78
CA LEU A 3 14.86 -6.43 -40.35
C LEU A 3 14.05 -7.54 -39.69
N THR A 4 14.73 -8.43 -38.99
CA THR A 4 14.09 -9.39 -38.09
C THR A 4 13.52 -8.61 -36.90
N GLN A 5 12.22 -8.36 -36.93
CA GLN A 5 11.49 -7.90 -35.75
C GLN A 5 11.63 -8.98 -34.67
N LYS A 6 12.39 -8.67 -33.61
CA LYS A 6 12.38 -9.47 -32.39
C LYS A 6 11.01 -9.30 -31.74
N SER A 7 10.18 -10.34 -31.83
CA SER A 7 8.99 -10.48 -31.00
C SER A 7 9.42 -10.38 -29.52
N HIS A 8 9.03 -9.29 -28.86
CA HIS A 8 9.08 -9.20 -27.41
C HIS A 8 7.95 -10.09 -26.87
N ASN A 9 8.23 -11.39 -26.73
CA ASN A 9 7.39 -12.28 -25.96
C ASN A 9 7.32 -11.75 -24.53
N SER A 10 6.25 -11.01 -24.23
CA SER A 10 5.82 -10.69 -22.86
C SER A 10 5.40 -12.01 -22.21
N THR A 11 6.38 -12.75 -21.69
CA THR A 11 6.11 -13.89 -20.84
C THR A 11 5.75 -13.36 -19.47
N LEU A 12 4.48 -12.99 -19.28
CA LEU A 12 3.89 -12.89 -17.95
C LEU A 12 4.00 -14.27 -17.30
N ARG A 13 5.13 -14.54 -16.65
CA ARG A 13 5.38 -15.81 -15.97
C ARG A 13 4.33 -15.98 -14.88
N LYS A 14 3.65 -17.13 -14.89
CA LYS A 14 2.68 -17.50 -13.84
C LYS A 14 3.34 -17.37 -12.47
N LYS A 15 2.68 -16.66 -11.54
CA LYS A 15 3.16 -16.53 -10.15
C LYS A 15 3.33 -17.92 -9.51
N SER A 16 4.36 -18.09 -8.69
CA SER A 16 4.58 -19.34 -7.96
C SER A 16 3.49 -19.56 -6.91
N SER A 17 3.23 -20.82 -6.54
CA SER A 17 2.29 -21.16 -5.46
C SER A 17 2.67 -20.49 -4.13
N LYS A 18 3.97 -20.38 -3.86
CA LYS A 18 4.50 -19.66 -2.70
C LYS A 18 4.13 -18.17 -2.74
N GLN A 19 4.29 -17.50 -3.88
CA GLN A 19 3.94 -16.08 -4.00
C GLN A 19 2.43 -15.87 -3.89
N ILE A 20 1.61 -16.74 -4.48
CA ILE A 20 0.14 -16.67 -4.35
C ILE A 20 -0.28 -16.78 -2.89
N LYS A 21 0.36 -17.68 -2.11
CA LYS A 21 0.09 -17.81 -0.67
C LYS A 21 0.46 -16.53 0.09
N LEU A 22 1.62 -15.93 -0.21
CA LEU A 22 2.05 -14.67 0.41
C LEU A 22 1.10 -13.52 0.07
N ASP A 23 0.70 -13.38 -1.20
CA ASP A 23 -0.24 -12.37 -1.66
C ASP A 23 -1.60 -12.51 -0.96
N ARG A 24 -2.07 -13.74 -0.72
CA ARG A 24 -3.31 -14.00 0.03
C ARG A 24 -3.20 -13.60 1.49
N ILE A 25 -2.08 -13.91 2.15
CA ILE A 25 -1.85 -13.48 3.54
C ILE A 25 -1.84 -11.97 3.62
N TRP A 26 -1.19 -11.30 2.67
CA TRP A 26 -1.14 -9.84 2.62
C TRP A 26 -2.52 -9.22 2.40
N ALA A 27 -3.34 -9.78 1.51
CA ALA A 27 -4.70 -9.32 1.29
C ALA A 27 -5.55 -9.40 2.58
N ASN A 28 -5.37 -10.46 3.38
CA ASN A 28 -6.04 -10.58 4.68
C ASN A 28 -5.55 -9.53 5.67
N VAL A 29 -4.24 -9.32 5.77
CA VAL A 29 -3.65 -8.28 6.64
C VAL A 29 -4.18 -6.89 6.27
N LYS A 30 -4.26 -6.57 4.97
CA LYS A 30 -4.87 -5.33 4.47
C LYS A 30 -6.32 -5.19 4.94
N ALA A 31 -7.14 -6.23 4.72
CA ALA A 31 -8.55 -6.20 5.07
C ALA A 31 -8.77 -6.04 6.58
N ASP A 32 -7.97 -6.73 7.40
CA ASP A 32 -8.06 -6.64 8.87
C ASP A 32 -7.64 -5.26 9.39
N GLN A 33 -6.57 -4.67 8.85
CA GLN A 33 -6.15 -3.32 9.24
C GLN A 33 -7.17 -2.26 8.81
N ILE A 34 -7.74 -2.36 7.61
CA ILE A 34 -8.82 -1.47 7.15
C ILE A 34 -10.04 -1.59 8.08
N ARG A 35 -10.43 -2.81 8.44
CA ARG A 35 -11.55 -3.04 9.37
C ARG A 35 -11.25 -2.43 10.75
N TYR A 36 -10.05 -2.64 11.27
CA TYR A 36 -9.62 -2.03 12.53
C TYR A 36 -9.77 -0.49 12.50
N LEU A 37 -9.29 0.16 11.44
CA LEU A 37 -9.40 1.61 11.30
C LEU A 37 -10.86 2.06 11.15
N ALA A 38 -11.67 1.32 10.39
CA ALA A 38 -13.09 1.61 10.24
C ALA A 38 -13.88 1.46 11.56
N ASP A 39 -13.60 0.42 12.33
CA ASP A 39 -14.22 0.18 13.64
C ASP A 39 -13.83 1.27 14.66
N LYS A 40 -12.58 1.74 14.61
CA LYS A 40 -12.04 2.75 15.53
C LYS A 40 -12.47 4.19 15.19
N TYR A 41 -12.48 4.53 13.90
CA TYR A 41 -12.69 5.90 13.42
C TYR A 41 -14.01 6.11 12.68
N GLY A 42 -14.85 5.07 12.56
CA GLY A 42 -16.11 5.08 11.82
C GLY A 42 -15.95 4.96 10.30
N GLN A 43 -14.70 4.97 9.80
CA GLN A 43 -14.37 4.91 8.38
C GLN A 43 -12.90 4.53 8.17
N GLY A 44 -12.54 4.03 6.98
CA GLY A 44 -11.14 3.81 6.61
C GLY A 44 -10.38 5.13 6.53
N ILE A 45 -9.23 5.22 7.20
CA ILE A 45 -8.39 6.42 7.20
C ILE A 45 -6.97 6.10 6.74
N CYS A 46 -6.29 7.08 6.18
CA CYS A 46 -4.86 7.05 5.92
C CYS A 46 -4.11 7.26 7.24
N GLU A 47 -3.26 6.32 7.63
CA GLU A 47 -2.49 6.36 8.87
C GLU A 47 -1.33 7.38 8.83
N TRP A 48 -1.03 7.95 7.66
CA TRP A 48 -0.04 9.04 7.53
C TRP A 48 -0.68 10.44 7.53
N CYS A 49 -1.71 10.73 6.72
CA CYS A 49 -2.31 12.08 6.69
C CYS A 49 -3.58 12.21 7.55
N GLY A 50 -4.13 11.10 8.05
CA GLY A 50 -5.33 11.06 8.89
C GLY A 50 -6.64 11.31 8.15
N LYS A 51 -6.61 11.52 6.83
CA LYS A 51 -7.81 11.74 6.01
C LYS A 51 -8.46 10.42 5.62
N TRP A 52 -9.76 10.47 5.39
CA TRP A 52 -10.51 9.38 4.79
C TRP A 52 -10.00 9.06 3.38
N GLY A 53 -10.15 7.81 2.96
CA GLY A 53 -9.87 7.39 1.59
C GLY A 53 -10.82 6.30 1.12
N ASN A 54 -10.91 6.16 -0.19
CA ASN A 54 -11.76 5.18 -0.84
C ASN A 54 -11.19 3.77 -0.69
N LEU A 55 -12.04 2.78 -0.43
CA LEU A 55 -11.61 1.37 -0.28
C LEU A 55 -11.66 0.58 -1.60
N ASP A 56 -12.47 1.04 -2.55
CA ASP A 56 -12.84 0.29 -3.76
C ASP A 56 -12.30 0.92 -5.06
N THR A 57 -11.46 1.95 -4.95
CA THR A 57 -10.94 2.68 -6.11
C THR A 57 -9.44 2.52 -6.27
N ASP A 58 -9.00 2.48 -7.53
CA ASP A 58 -7.58 2.52 -7.89
C ASP A 58 -7.07 3.96 -8.08
N ASP A 59 -7.68 4.92 -7.40
CA ASP A 59 -7.34 6.33 -7.50
C ASP A 59 -6.22 6.73 -6.51
N LEU A 60 -5.73 7.96 -6.64
CA LEU A 60 -4.63 8.49 -5.81
C LEU A 60 -4.99 8.56 -4.31
N TRP A 61 -6.29 8.68 -4.00
CA TRP A 61 -6.86 8.74 -2.66
C TRP A 61 -7.41 7.40 -2.17
N GLY A 62 -7.16 6.33 -2.92
CA GLY A 62 -7.49 4.96 -2.53
C GLY A 62 -6.57 4.51 -1.41
N LEU A 63 -7.13 3.82 -0.42
CA LEU A 63 -6.39 3.25 0.70
C LEU A 63 -5.75 1.92 0.31
N ASP A 64 -4.43 1.82 0.51
CA ASP A 64 -3.68 0.60 0.29
C ASP A 64 -2.78 0.24 1.46
N ALA A 65 -2.42 -1.03 1.54
CA ALA A 65 -1.57 -1.56 2.60
C ALA A 65 -0.10 -1.56 2.19
N HIS A 66 0.76 -1.15 3.13
CA HIS A 66 2.19 -1.02 2.92
C HIS A 66 2.99 -1.61 4.09
N HIS A 67 4.16 -2.17 3.79
CA HIS A 67 5.07 -2.74 4.78
C HIS A 67 5.88 -1.62 5.45
N MET A 68 5.90 -1.56 6.79
CA MET A 68 6.69 -0.55 7.52
C MET A 68 8.20 -0.81 7.39
N ASN A 69 8.63 -2.08 7.37
CA ASN A 69 10.04 -2.45 7.25
C ASN A 69 10.51 -2.71 5.80
N HIS A 70 9.65 -2.46 4.80
CA HIS A 70 9.87 -2.76 3.38
C HIS A 70 10.19 -4.25 3.05
N ASP A 71 10.08 -5.18 4.00
CA ASP A 71 10.24 -6.61 3.78
C ASP A 71 8.89 -7.28 3.46
N ARG A 72 8.69 -7.53 2.17
CA ARG A 72 7.49 -8.19 1.61
C ARG A 72 7.30 -9.65 2.04
N LYS A 73 8.22 -10.22 2.83
CA LYS A 73 8.08 -11.55 3.43
C LYS A 73 7.42 -11.50 4.80
N VAL A 74 7.41 -10.34 5.46
CA VAL A 74 6.87 -10.15 6.82
C VAL A 74 5.45 -9.59 6.73
N ASN A 75 4.51 -10.46 6.34
CA ASN A 75 3.09 -10.12 6.19
C ASN A 75 2.36 -10.28 7.53
N THR A 76 2.53 -9.31 8.42
CA THR A 76 1.89 -9.29 9.74
C THR A 76 1.15 -7.98 9.97
N PRO A 77 0.07 -7.96 10.78
CA PRO A 77 -0.62 -6.72 11.12
C PRO A 77 0.33 -5.65 11.69
N GLY A 78 1.22 -6.02 12.62
CA GLY A 78 2.20 -5.11 13.21
C GLY A 78 3.34 -4.66 12.28
N ASN A 79 3.35 -5.09 11.01
CA ASN A 79 4.24 -4.59 9.97
C ASN A 79 3.46 -3.94 8.82
N CYS A 80 2.17 -3.64 9.01
CA CYS A 80 1.29 -3.07 8.00
C CYS A 80 0.83 -1.69 8.44
N TYR A 81 0.85 -0.72 7.54
CA TYR A 81 0.09 0.52 7.69
C TYR A 81 -0.73 0.77 6.43
N ILE A 82 -1.86 1.44 6.59
CA ILE A 82 -2.75 1.85 5.51
C ILE A 82 -2.46 3.31 5.18
N CYS A 83 -2.25 3.63 3.91
CA CYS A 83 -2.19 5.03 3.49
C CYS A 83 -2.75 5.22 2.08
N HIS A 84 -2.97 6.48 1.70
CA HIS A 84 -3.30 6.80 0.32
C HIS A 84 -2.11 6.51 -0.59
N ARG A 85 -2.37 6.09 -1.83
CA ARG A 85 -1.32 5.86 -2.83
C ARG A 85 -0.42 7.10 -3.01
N ILE A 86 -1.00 8.30 -3.05
CA ILE A 86 -0.24 9.55 -3.15
C ILE A 86 0.63 9.81 -1.92
N CYS A 87 0.12 9.54 -0.72
CA CYS A 87 0.86 9.64 0.52
C CYS A 87 2.04 8.67 0.54
N HIS A 88 1.82 7.43 0.09
CA HIS A 88 2.88 6.43 -0.03
C HIS A 88 4.02 6.90 -0.93
N THR A 89 3.71 7.49 -2.09
CA THR A 89 4.74 8.06 -2.98
C THR A 89 5.59 9.10 -2.25
N HIS A 90 4.98 9.96 -1.46
CA HIS A 90 5.71 10.98 -0.69
C HIS A 90 6.59 10.36 0.40
N ILE A 91 6.06 9.39 1.14
CA ILE A 91 6.78 8.62 2.17
C ILE A 91 8.03 7.96 1.59
N GLU A 92 7.91 7.30 0.42
CA GLU A 92 9.01 6.61 -0.25
C GLU A 92 10.08 7.59 -0.76
N ILE A 93 9.66 8.72 -1.35
CA ILE A 93 10.59 9.74 -1.87
C ILE A 93 11.38 10.38 -0.73
N LEU A 94 10.71 10.72 0.38
CA LEU A 94 11.33 11.39 1.52
C LEU A 94 11.94 10.41 2.54
N ARG A 95 11.79 9.09 2.33
CA ARG A 95 12.22 8.04 3.25
C ARG A 95 11.70 8.25 4.68
N ILE A 96 10.43 8.63 4.78
CA ILE A 96 9.77 8.85 6.07
C ILE A 96 9.53 7.49 6.71
N GLN A 97 9.94 7.35 7.97
CA GLN A 97 9.57 6.18 8.76
C GLN A 97 8.16 6.37 9.30
N VAL A 98 7.24 5.54 8.81
CA VAL A 98 5.82 5.56 9.21
C VAL A 98 5.54 4.40 10.14
N THR A 99 4.84 4.71 11.23
CA THR A 99 4.22 3.70 12.10
C THR A 99 2.69 3.73 11.95
N GLN A 100 2.02 2.72 12.50
CA GLN A 100 0.55 2.70 12.53
C GLN A 100 0.03 3.91 13.31
N GLU A 101 -1.00 4.56 12.77
CA GLU A 101 -1.69 5.69 13.40
C GLU A 101 -0.80 6.88 13.83
N ASP A 102 0.32 7.10 13.13
CA ASP A 102 1.31 8.14 13.43
C ASP A 102 0.87 9.55 12.98
N PHE A 103 0.06 9.62 11.91
CA PHE A 103 -0.54 10.84 11.38
C PHE A 103 0.43 12.01 11.08
N GLN A 104 1.72 11.73 10.89
CA GLN A 104 2.79 12.72 10.65
C GLN A 104 2.51 13.66 9.47
N GLY A 105 1.73 13.21 8.48
CA GLY A 105 1.36 13.99 7.29
C GLY A 105 0.29 15.04 7.51
N ARG A 106 -0.34 15.13 8.70
CA ARG A 106 -1.34 16.18 9.00
C ARG A 106 -0.76 17.59 8.89
N GLU A 107 0.53 17.76 9.23
CA GLU A 107 1.20 19.06 9.18
C GLU A 107 1.73 19.44 7.79
N TYR A 108 1.87 18.45 6.89
CA TYR A 108 2.42 18.68 5.55
C TYR A 108 1.49 19.48 4.65
N GLU A 109 0.18 19.46 4.91
CA GLU A 109 -0.81 20.26 4.18
C GLU A 109 -1.09 21.62 4.80
N ALA A 110 -0.81 21.82 6.10
CA ALA A 110 -1.00 23.12 6.75
C ALA A 110 0.02 24.19 6.29
N LYS A 111 1.02 23.78 5.51
CA LYS A 111 2.08 24.64 4.94
C LYS A 111 2.00 24.75 3.41
N GLY A 112 0.94 24.22 2.78
CA GLY A 112 0.69 24.25 1.34
C GLY A 112 -0.38 25.24 0.95
#